data_AF-A0A7Z0RVS5-F1
#
_entry.id   AF-A0A7Z0RVS5-F1
#
_cell.length_a   1.000
_cell.length_b   1.000
_cell.length_c   1.000
_cell.angle_alpha   90.00
_cell.angle_beta   90.00
_cell.angle_gamma   90.00
#
_symmetry.space_group_name_H-M   'P 1'
#
loop_
_entity.id
_entity.type
_entity.pdbx_description
1 polymer ?
#
loop_
_entity_poly.entity_id
_entity_poly.type
_entity_poly.pdbx_seq_one_letter_code
_entity_poly.pdbx_strand_id
1 'polypeptide(L)'
;MRLTGIAIRHLVLTCILFSVLSLAGCAQRHDTPTLYERMGGQSTIEAVVENLLYRIADDDEVVSYFANTNIDLFATSFATQLCDISDGPCQYEGPPMDRAHQTMGITDAHFNRVVAYLDAAMQEEGVPLSARNDMLGRLAPIYEDIMRLQ
;
A
#
# COMPACT_ATOMS: atom_id res chain seq x y z
N MET A 1 -54.51 -47.14 25.98
CA MET A 1 -53.29 -46.46 26.48
C MET A 1 -52.03 -46.69 25.61
N ARG A 2 -52.14 -46.82 24.28
CA ARG A 2 -50.97 -47.01 23.37
C ARG A 2 -50.80 -45.91 22.31
N LEU A 3 -51.77 -45.01 22.15
CA LEU A 3 -51.78 -43.99 21.09
C LEU A 3 -51.05 -42.69 21.47
N THR A 4 -50.77 -42.45 22.76
CA THR A 4 -50.07 -41.25 23.24
C THR A 4 -48.54 -41.33 23.13
N GLY A 5 -47.95 -42.54 23.14
CA GLY A 5 -46.49 -42.73 23.10
C GLY A 5 -45.86 -42.54 21.70
N ILE A 6 -46.61 -42.75 20.62
CA ILE A 6 -46.13 -42.61 19.24
C ILE A 6 -46.01 -41.13 18.86
N ALA A 7 -47.00 -40.31 19.24
CA ALA A 7 -47.00 -38.87 18.96
C ALA A 7 -45.83 -38.13 19.64
N ILE A 8 -45.50 -38.49 20.88
CA ILE A 8 -44.38 -37.90 21.64
C ILE A 8 -43.03 -38.30 21.02
N ARG A 9 -42.92 -39.53 20.51
CA ARG A 9 -41.68 -40.05 19.89
C ARG A 9 -41.39 -39.42 18.51
N HIS A 10 -42.43 -39.07 17.75
CA HIS A 10 -42.27 -38.33 16.49
C HIS A 10 -42.01 -36.83 16.71
N LEU A 11 -42.54 -36.23 17.78
CA LEU A 11 -42.31 -34.83 18.14
C LEU A 11 -40.85 -34.57 18.55
N VAL A 12 -40.23 -35.49 19.30
CA VAL A 12 -38.82 -35.38 19.71
C VAL A 12 -37.87 -35.61 18.52
N LEU A 13 -38.20 -36.51 17.58
CA LEU A 13 -37.37 -36.79 16.41
C LEU A 13 -37.35 -35.63 15.39
N THR A 14 -38.45 -34.89 15.25
CA THR A 14 -38.55 -33.74 14.32
C THR A 14 -37.86 -32.49 14.86
N CYS A 15 -37.79 -32.29 16.18
CA CYS A 15 -37.02 -31.18 16.77
C CYS A 15 -35.49 -31.37 16.63
N ILE A 16 -34.99 -32.61 16.64
CA ILE A 16 -33.56 -32.88 16.51
C ILE A 16 -33.08 -32.67 15.05
N LEU A 17 -33.92 -33.00 14.05
CA LEU A 17 -33.59 -32.80 12.64
C LEU A 17 -33.61 -31.33 12.19
N PHE A 18 -34.33 -30.44 12.89
CA PHE A 18 -34.35 -29.01 12.58
C PHE A 18 -33.22 -28.21 13.27
N SER A 19 -32.56 -28.80 14.29
CA SER A 19 -31.51 -28.12 15.07
C SER A 19 -30.09 -28.29 14.51
N VAL A 20 -29.91 -29.10 13.46
CA VAL A 20 -28.58 -29.37 12.86
C VAL A 20 -28.29 -28.45 11.65
N LEU A 21 -29.29 -27.69 11.17
CA LEU A 21 -29.18 -26.85 9.96
C LEU A 21 -28.86 -25.37 10.25
N SER A 22 -28.10 -25.09 11.31
CA SER A 22 -27.72 -23.71 11.69
C SER A 22 -26.22 -23.49 11.93
N LEU A 23 -25.37 -24.48 11.64
CA LEU A 23 -23.90 -24.31 11.64
C LEU A 23 -23.34 -23.93 10.25
N ALA A 24 -24.07 -23.11 9.48
CA ALA A 24 -23.41 -22.31 8.45
C ALA A 24 -22.63 -21.21 9.18
N GLY A 25 -21.50 -21.58 9.77
CA GLY A 25 -20.55 -20.63 10.35
C GLY A 25 -20.19 -19.63 9.26
N CYS A 26 -20.50 -18.36 9.50
CA CYS A 26 -19.93 -17.27 8.72
C CYS A 26 -18.41 -17.36 8.89
N ALA A 27 -17.74 -18.02 7.96
CA ALA A 27 -16.30 -17.87 7.79
C ALA A 27 -16.10 -16.42 7.33
N GLN A 28 -16.02 -15.49 8.28
CA GLN A 28 -15.69 -14.11 8.03
C GLN A 28 -14.24 -14.13 7.53
N ARG A 29 -14.05 -14.00 6.21
CA ARG A 29 -12.73 -13.76 5.65
C ARG A 29 -12.28 -12.41 6.22
N HIS A 30 -11.43 -12.45 7.23
CA HIS A 30 -10.61 -11.31 7.58
C HIS A 30 -9.52 -11.24 6.52
N ASP A 31 -9.85 -10.68 5.37
CA ASP A 31 -8.83 -10.31 4.41
C ASP A 31 -7.94 -9.28 5.13
N THR A 32 -6.65 -9.62 5.23
CA THR A 32 -5.68 -8.70 5.84
C THR A 32 -5.60 -7.49 4.92
N PRO A 33 -5.79 -6.26 5.43
CA PRO A 33 -5.78 -5.08 4.57
C PRO A 33 -4.46 -4.97 3.81
N THR A 34 -4.53 -4.59 2.54
CA THR A 34 -3.34 -4.36 1.72
C THR A 34 -2.47 -3.25 2.29
N LEU A 35 -1.21 -3.13 1.86
CA LEU A 35 -0.39 -2.00 2.31
C LEU A 35 -1.03 -0.67 1.88
N TYR A 36 -1.61 -0.61 0.68
CA TYR A 36 -2.35 0.53 0.14
C TYR A 36 -3.49 0.95 1.08
N GLU A 37 -4.30 0.00 1.54
CA GLU A 37 -5.37 0.27 2.50
C GLU A 37 -4.83 0.73 3.85
N ARG A 38 -3.76 0.10 4.35
CA ARG A 38 -3.10 0.51 5.61
C ARG A 38 -2.47 1.90 5.54
N MET A 39 -2.07 2.34 4.35
CA MET A 39 -1.56 3.68 4.11
C MET A 39 -2.65 4.74 4.00
N GLY A 40 -3.92 4.35 3.85
CA GLY A 40 -5.03 5.29 3.64
C GLY A 40 -5.36 5.54 2.16
N GLY A 41 -4.92 4.66 1.27
CA GLY A 41 -5.27 4.65 -0.15
C GLY A 41 -4.77 5.85 -0.96
N GLN A 42 -5.39 6.05 -2.12
CA GLN A 42 -4.94 6.98 -3.16
C GLN A 42 -4.79 8.41 -2.64
N SER A 43 -5.76 8.92 -1.88
CA SER A 43 -5.72 10.30 -1.37
C SER A 43 -4.52 10.54 -0.46
N THR A 44 -4.16 9.54 0.36
CA THR A 44 -3.00 9.65 1.25
C THR A 44 -1.70 9.54 0.46
N ILE A 45 -1.65 8.66 -0.55
CA ILE A 45 -0.50 8.56 -1.45
C ILE A 45 -0.24 9.88 -2.19
N GLU A 46 -1.29 10.51 -2.74
CA GLU A 46 -1.19 11.80 -3.41
C GLU A 46 -0.68 12.89 -2.46
N ALA A 47 -1.21 12.96 -1.24
CA ALA A 47 -0.74 13.89 -0.22
C ALA A 47 0.73 13.66 0.17
N VAL A 48 1.15 12.39 0.30
CA VAL A 48 2.55 12.04 0.59
C VAL A 48 3.47 12.51 -0.54
N VAL A 49 3.07 12.35 -1.80
CA VAL A 49 3.87 12.79 -2.96
C VAL A 49 3.93 14.31 -3.03
N GLU A 50 2.82 15.00 -2.77
CA GLU A 50 2.81 16.47 -2.70
C GLU A 50 3.73 16.98 -1.58
N ASN A 51 3.65 16.39 -0.39
CA ASN A 51 4.51 16.73 0.74
C ASN A 51 6.01 16.47 0.44
N LEU A 52 6.32 15.34 -0.20
CA LEU A 52 7.66 15.05 -0.70
C LEU A 52 8.16 16.14 -1.66
N LEU A 53 7.31 16.62 -2.57
CA LEU A 53 7.68 17.67 -3.52
C LEU A 53 8.02 19.00 -2.83
N TYR A 54 7.28 19.38 -1.78
CA TYR A 54 7.65 20.56 -0.99
C TYR A 54 9.01 20.39 -0.32
N ARG A 55 9.30 19.20 0.24
CA ARG A 55 10.61 18.91 0.87
C ARG A 55 11.76 18.93 -0.14
N ILE A 56 11.53 18.43 -1.35
CA ILE A 56 12.49 18.50 -2.45
C ILE A 56 12.70 19.96 -2.87
N ALA A 57 11.63 20.75 -2.97
CA ALA A 57 11.70 22.16 -3.38
C ALA A 57 12.48 23.03 -2.38
N ASP A 58 12.43 22.69 -1.09
CA ASP A 58 13.16 23.40 -0.03
C ASP A 58 14.64 22.98 0.10
N ASP A 59 15.10 21.99 -0.68
CA ASP A 59 16.49 21.53 -0.69
C ASP A 59 17.23 21.99 -1.94
N ASP A 60 18.10 22.99 -1.80
CA ASP A 60 18.87 23.59 -2.89
C ASP A 60 19.69 22.58 -3.72
N GLU A 61 20.15 21.48 -3.12
CA GLU A 61 20.94 20.46 -3.81
C GLU A 61 20.02 19.51 -4.59
N VAL A 62 18.95 19.01 -3.97
CA VAL A 62 18.04 18.04 -4.60
C VAL A 62 17.13 18.73 -5.64
N VAL A 63 16.64 19.94 -5.38
CA VAL A 63 15.75 20.67 -6.30
C VAL A 63 16.41 20.89 -7.67
N SER A 64 17.73 21.00 -7.72
CA SER A 64 18.49 21.21 -8.96
C SER A 64 18.29 20.08 -9.98
N TYR A 65 18.03 18.85 -9.51
CA TYR A 65 17.72 17.69 -10.35
C TYR A 65 16.36 17.80 -11.05
N PHE A 66 15.47 18.66 -10.54
CA PHE A 66 14.10 18.82 -11.03
C PHE A 66 13.94 20.03 -11.97
N ALA A 67 15.01 20.78 -12.26
CA ALA A 67 14.95 22.04 -13.02
C ALA A 67 14.34 21.91 -14.43
N ASN A 68 14.41 20.72 -15.04
CA ASN A 68 13.82 20.44 -16.37
C ASN A 68 12.75 19.35 -16.32
N THR A 69 12.22 19.05 -15.14
CA THR A 69 11.22 18.00 -14.93
C THR A 69 9.82 18.59 -15.08
N ASN A 70 8.94 17.88 -15.78
CA ASN A 70 7.51 18.14 -15.66
C ASN A 70 7.03 17.64 -14.29
N ILE A 71 6.83 18.55 -13.34
CA ILE A 71 6.50 18.22 -11.95
C ILE A 71 5.15 17.51 -11.83
N ASP A 72 4.14 17.90 -12.62
CA ASP A 72 2.82 17.25 -12.60
C ASP A 72 2.91 15.79 -13.06
N LEU A 73 3.71 15.54 -14.10
CA LEU A 73 3.97 14.19 -14.59
C LEU A 73 4.75 13.36 -13.56
N PHE A 74 5.77 13.95 -12.92
CA PHE A 74 6.51 13.29 -11.85
C PHE A 74 5.58 12.92 -10.69
N ALA A 75 4.77 13.86 -10.21
CA ALA A 75 3.84 13.64 -9.10
C ALA A 75 2.90 12.48 -9.40
N THR A 76 2.26 12.50 -10.57
CA THR A 76 1.33 11.45 -11.01
C THR A 76 2.04 10.10 -11.16
N SER A 77 3.24 10.08 -11.76
CA SER A 77 4.00 8.85 -11.97
C SER A 77 4.47 8.22 -10.67
N PHE A 78 4.96 9.05 -9.73
CA PHE A 78 5.44 8.55 -8.44
C PHE A 78 4.29 8.10 -7.54
N ALA A 79 3.16 8.82 -7.52
CA ALA A 79 1.95 8.36 -6.86
C ALA A 79 1.46 7.01 -7.42
N THR A 80 1.50 6.83 -8.74
CA THR A 80 1.15 5.56 -9.39
C THR A 80 2.10 4.44 -8.97
N GLN A 81 3.41 4.71 -8.89
CA GLN A 81 4.41 3.74 -8.45
C GLN A 81 4.19 3.32 -6.99
N LEU A 82 3.93 4.28 -6.08
CA LEU A 82 3.60 3.97 -4.69
C LEU A 82 2.29 3.18 -4.58
N CYS A 83 1.27 3.52 -5.37
CA CYS A 83 0.02 2.77 -5.42
C CYS A 83 0.25 1.30 -5.84
N ASP A 84 1.00 1.06 -6.91
CA ASP A 84 1.31 -0.28 -7.41
C ASP A 84 2.12 -1.10 -6.38
N ILE A 85 3.22 -0.53 -5.86
CA ILE A 85 4.10 -1.18 -4.87
C ILE A 85 3.36 -1.54 -3.57
N SER A 86 2.34 -0.76 -3.21
CA SER A 86 1.54 -0.99 -2.00
C SER A 86 0.38 -1.98 -2.18
N ASP A 87 0.35 -2.74 -3.28
CA ASP A 87 -0.75 -3.65 -3.64
C ASP A 87 -2.08 -2.89 -3.88
N GLY A 88 -1.99 -1.65 -4.35
CA GLY A 88 -3.13 -0.85 -4.79
C GLY A 88 -3.63 -1.26 -6.17
N PRO A 89 -4.74 -0.68 -6.65
CA PRO A 89 -5.34 -1.04 -7.94
C PRO A 89 -4.61 -0.45 -9.15
N CYS A 90 -3.49 0.24 -8.95
CA CYS A 90 -2.75 0.92 -10.01
C CYS A 90 -1.68 0.00 -10.62
N GLN A 91 -1.31 0.28 -11.87
CA GLN A 91 -0.17 -0.35 -12.53
C GLN A 91 0.80 0.76 -12.94
N TYR A 92 2.06 0.68 -12.51
CA TYR A 92 3.09 1.57 -13.00
C TYR A 92 3.52 1.15 -14.40
N GLU A 93 3.36 2.06 -15.37
CA GLU A 93 3.74 1.87 -16.77
C GLU A 93 4.86 2.82 -17.23
N GLY A 94 5.50 3.50 -16.26
CA GLY A 94 6.61 4.40 -16.55
C GLY A 94 7.90 3.65 -16.90
N PRO A 95 8.98 4.40 -17.20
CA PRO A 95 10.27 3.81 -17.50
C PRO A 95 10.80 2.95 -16.34
N PRO A 96 11.58 1.90 -16.62
CA PRO A 96 12.28 1.19 -15.55
C PRO A 96 13.24 2.13 -14.81
N MET A 97 13.50 1.85 -13.54
CA MET A 97 14.12 2.80 -12.60
C MET A 97 15.56 3.19 -12.94
N ASP A 98 16.30 2.31 -13.60
CA ASP A 98 17.62 2.60 -14.16
C ASP A 98 17.55 3.64 -15.28
N ARG A 99 16.56 3.54 -16.17
CA ARG A 99 16.37 4.45 -17.30
C ARG A 99 15.74 5.76 -16.85
N ALA A 100 14.87 5.73 -15.84
CA ALA A 100 14.29 6.94 -15.26
C ALA A 100 15.35 7.84 -14.61
N HIS A 101 16.41 7.24 -14.04
CA HIS A 101 17.42 7.96 -13.27
C HIS A 101 18.80 8.02 -13.94
N GLN A 102 19.01 7.42 -15.12
CA GLN A 102 20.33 7.29 -15.75
C GLN A 102 21.11 8.61 -15.86
N THR A 103 22.43 8.55 -15.67
CA THR A 103 23.37 9.65 -15.96
C THR A 103 23.05 10.97 -15.25
N MET A 104 22.32 10.92 -14.13
CA MET A 104 22.00 12.09 -13.32
C MET A 104 23.14 12.44 -12.34
N GLY A 105 24.04 11.49 -12.05
CA GLY A 105 25.07 11.66 -11.03
C GLY A 105 24.47 11.59 -9.63
N ILE A 106 23.48 10.72 -9.42
CA ILE A 106 22.91 10.45 -8.10
C ILE A 106 23.96 9.71 -7.27
N THR A 107 24.15 10.15 -6.03
CA THR A 107 25.02 9.50 -5.05
C THR A 107 24.17 8.88 -3.94
N ASP A 108 24.77 8.03 -3.12
CA ASP A 108 24.12 7.49 -1.91
C ASP A 108 23.59 8.60 -1.01
N ALA A 109 24.30 9.74 -0.94
CA ALA A 109 23.87 10.89 -0.15
C ALA A 109 22.57 11.51 -0.70
N HIS A 110 22.46 11.67 -2.02
CA HIS A 110 21.25 12.18 -2.67
C HIS A 110 20.08 11.19 -2.47
N PHE A 111 20.33 9.90 -2.73
CA PHE A 111 19.32 8.85 -2.58
C PHE A 111 18.77 8.78 -1.16
N ASN A 112 19.66 8.68 -0.16
CA ASN A 112 19.26 8.58 1.24
C ASN A 112 18.52 9.83 1.71
N ARG A 113 18.82 11.00 1.14
CA ARG A 113 18.10 12.23 1.45
C ARG A 113 16.64 12.18 0.97
N VAL A 114 16.41 11.74 -0.27
CA VAL A 114 15.05 11.57 -0.81
C VAL A 114 14.27 10.50 -0.03
N VAL A 115 14.92 9.40 0.37
CA VAL A 115 14.31 8.38 1.24
C VAL A 115 13.86 8.99 2.58
N ALA A 116 14.70 9.82 3.21
CA ALA A 116 14.34 10.51 4.44
C ALA A 116 13.17 11.48 4.26
N TYR A 117 13.10 12.18 3.12
CA TYR A 117 11.96 13.05 2.80
C TYR A 117 10.67 12.28 2.59
N LEU A 118 10.72 11.14 1.90
CA LEU A 118 9.56 10.28 1.72
C LEU A 118 9.06 9.74 3.07
N ASP A 119 9.96 9.29 3.93
CA ASP A 119 9.61 8.81 5.27
C ASP A 119 8.96 9.91 6.13
N ALA A 120 9.49 11.13 6.07
CA ALA A 120 8.96 12.29 6.76
C ALA A 120 7.59 12.72 6.21
N ALA A 121 7.41 12.72 4.88
CA ALA A 121 6.13 12.98 4.24
C ALA A 121 5.06 11.97 4.68
N MET A 122 5.36 10.67 4.64
CA MET A 122 4.43 9.65 5.14
C MET A 122 4.09 9.84 6.64
N GLN A 123 5.05 10.27 7.45
CA GLN A 123 4.81 10.54 8.87
C GLN A 123 3.84 11.70 9.06
N GLU A 124 4.02 12.78 8.31
CA GLU A 124 3.19 13.99 8.41
C GLU A 124 1.77 13.76 7.91
N GLU A 125 1.61 12.95 6.86
CA GLU A 125 0.29 12.53 6.36
C GLU A 125 -0.39 11.45 7.23
N GLY A 126 0.22 11.11 8.38
CA GLY A 126 -0.40 10.22 9.37
C GLY A 126 -0.34 8.74 9.02
N VAL A 127 0.53 8.33 8.09
CA VAL A 127 0.72 6.92 7.75
C VAL A 127 1.31 6.19 8.97
N PRO A 128 0.70 5.08 9.45
CA PRO A 128 1.21 4.35 10.60
C PRO A 128 2.64 3.85 10.39
N LEU A 129 3.45 3.86 11.47
CA LEU A 129 4.87 3.45 11.41
C LEU A 129 5.07 2.06 10.75
N SER A 130 4.19 1.10 11.03
CA SER A 130 4.27 -0.23 10.40
C SER A 130 4.09 -0.16 8.89
N ALA A 131 3.10 0.59 8.39
CA ALA A 131 2.88 0.78 6.97
C ALA A 131 4.04 1.56 6.30
N ARG A 132 4.61 2.57 6.98
CA ARG A 132 5.81 3.28 6.51
C ARG A 132 7.00 2.35 6.34
N ASN A 133 7.29 1.54 7.36
CA ASN A 133 8.39 0.57 7.32
C ASN A 133 8.19 -0.47 6.21
N ASP A 134 6.96 -0.96 6.04
CA ASP A 134 6.64 -1.92 4.97
C ASP A 134 6.84 -1.28 3.59
N MET A 135 6.37 -0.04 3.38
CA MET A 135 6.56 0.69 2.12
C MET A 135 8.04 0.91 1.81
N LEU A 136 8.81 1.44 2.75
CA LEU A 136 10.26 1.62 2.58
C LEU A 136 10.98 0.30 2.33
N GLY A 137 10.56 -0.78 3.01
CA GLY A 137 11.10 -2.12 2.79
C GLY A 137 10.84 -2.63 1.36
N ARG A 138 9.69 -2.32 0.77
CA ARG A 138 9.36 -2.68 -0.62
C ARG A 138 10.08 -1.80 -1.65
N LEU A 139 10.37 -0.54 -1.30
CA LEU A 139 11.13 0.38 -2.14
C LEU A 139 12.64 0.08 -2.12
N ALA A 140 13.17 -0.45 -1.03
CA ALA A 140 14.62 -0.64 -0.83
C ALA A 140 15.33 -1.37 -1.98
N PRO A 141 14.80 -2.46 -2.59
CA PRO A 141 15.45 -3.13 -3.71
C PRO A 141 15.62 -2.26 -4.96
N ILE A 142 14.80 -1.22 -5.15
CA ILE A 142 14.87 -0.31 -6.30
C ILE A 142 16.17 0.50 -6.32
N TYR A 143 16.85 0.62 -5.17
CA TYR A 143 18.16 1.23 -5.06
C TYR A 143 19.15 0.68 -6.11
N GLU A 144 19.19 -0.65 -6.29
CA GLU A 144 20.11 -1.27 -7.24
C GLU A 144 19.87 -0.78 -8.68
N ASP A 145 18.61 -0.65 -9.08
CA ASP A 145 18.26 -0.14 -10.41
C ASP A 145 18.59 1.35 -10.56
N ILE A 146 18.25 2.17 -9.57
CA ILE A 146 18.57 3.60 -9.59
C ILE A 146 20.07 3.82 -9.73
N MET A 147 20.88 3.10 -8.94
CA MET A 147 22.34 3.29 -8.92
C MET A 147 23.06 2.66 -10.11
N ARG A 148 22.42 1.75 -10.85
CA ARG A 148 23.07 0.95 -11.91
C ARG A 148 23.67 1.77 -13.05
N LEU A 149 23.11 2.93 -13.37
CA LEU A 149 23.52 3.79 -14.50
C LEU A 149 23.92 5.21 -14.05
N GLN A 150 24.31 5.37 -12.78
CA GLN A 150 24.80 6.66 -12.25
C GLN A 150 26.27 6.91 -12.59
#